data_AF-A0A8T6VB63-F1
#
_entry.id   AF-A0A8T6VB63-F1
#
_cell.length_a   1.000
_cell.length_b   1.000
_cell.length_c   1.000
_cell.angle_alpha   90.00
_cell.angle_beta   90.00
_cell.angle_gamma   90.00
#
_symmetry.space_group_name_H-M   'P 1'
#
loop_
_entity.id
_entity.type
_entity.pdbx_description
1 polymer ?
#
loop_
_entity_poly.entity_id
_entity_poly.type
_entity_poly.pdbx_seq_one_letter_code
_entity_poly.pdbx_strand_id
1 'polypeptide(L)'
;MVGVLIAIGAINLYLLFESQISAANESNSIIRAGDLKVKAETVSSLARSIAAGNEEERAELEEEISEIESVITTLRKGGQIRNQAIVPIPSEVVDEYQKTNTSWLEFKNTADDVQETSVFDQEVVESLNYVLEKNADLILVTDSVSKEISTLDRDYKRHKEISEELVGLAKKIGQDALLISIGEEDVQKQLENHRLQYEAGLKKLLQIPLEGINTEEIGVKDESLIPIPRENSESLRKLDPLWEAIRLRILTLENKPVLSPDFITLRNDLEDKKQVFFDDIDQLLDSWNANIAQQRIEQQRVVQGLLGIDIVVFVLVVVIVRQSLNPLNFIIRGLSRVKEGFYGEKVEYSGKDEVKELVDTFNLMSDTIKEKEEEARRNDLAKDEFLAMITHELKTPLVPIQGYADLLLSEHLGKLTAKQRERLQIIKTSAASLLEIISDLLDAQKLELGQLRMRKEPSNIKETIENAVTSFDTELEKNNIKISTNLEDIQVSHDQERIKQVLSNLIKNSINAVKPGVGEIQVESKDKGDHVEVSVQDNGVGIATDKQDGLFKKFYQVDASLTREKGGSGLGLAICKGIIENHGGKITVQSAPHQGSTFTFTLPKENKPVGGAPIS
;
A
#
# COMPACT_ATOMS: atom_id res chain seq x y z
N MET A 1 -4.62 6.52 21.10
CA MET A 1 -5.44 6.31 19.88
C MET A 1 -4.76 5.33 18.92
N VAL A 2 -3.55 5.61 18.43
CA VAL A 2 -2.78 4.67 17.58
C VAL A 2 -2.55 3.30 18.24
N GLY A 3 -2.22 3.27 19.53
CA GLY A 3 -2.06 2.00 20.27
C GLY A 3 -3.34 1.15 20.37
N VAL A 4 -4.52 1.77 20.34
CA VAL A 4 -5.81 1.03 20.37
C VAL A 4 -6.06 0.38 19.00
N LEU A 5 -5.78 1.09 17.91
CA LEU A 5 -5.90 0.54 16.54
C LEU A 5 -4.94 -0.64 16.31
N ILE A 6 -3.70 -0.55 16.83
CA ILE A 6 -2.73 -1.64 16.74
C ILE A 6 -3.21 -2.87 17.53
N ALA A 7 -3.74 -2.67 18.75
CA ALA A 7 -4.26 -3.75 19.57
C ALA A 7 -5.45 -4.48 18.90
N ILE A 8 -6.40 -3.73 18.32
CA ILE A 8 -7.54 -4.32 17.60
C ILE A 8 -7.07 -5.07 16.35
N GLY A 9 -6.14 -4.50 15.58
CA GLY A 9 -5.56 -5.19 14.42
C GLY A 9 -4.86 -6.50 14.78
N ALA A 10 -4.14 -6.54 15.91
CA ALA A 10 -3.49 -7.77 16.38
C ALA A 10 -4.49 -8.85 16.81
N ILE A 11 -5.58 -8.47 17.50
CA ILE A 11 -6.66 -9.39 17.88
C ILE A 11 -7.35 -9.96 16.64
N ASN A 12 -7.67 -9.12 15.65
CA ASN A 12 -8.27 -9.56 14.39
C ASN A 12 -7.37 -10.55 13.64
N LEU A 13 -6.05 -10.30 13.61
CA LEU A 13 -5.09 -11.21 12.98
C LEU A 13 -4.99 -12.56 13.71
N TYR A 14 -5.03 -12.54 15.05
CA TYR A 14 -5.03 -13.75 15.87
C TYR A 14 -6.28 -14.62 15.61
N LEU A 15 -7.47 -14.01 15.59
CA LEU A 15 -8.73 -14.70 15.31
C LEU A 15 -8.74 -15.34 13.92
N LEU A 16 -8.17 -14.67 12.91
CA LEU A 16 -8.03 -15.23 11.56
C LEU A 16 -7.10 -16.44 11.52
N PHE A 17 -6.00 -16.40 12.27
CA PHE A 17 -5.04 -17.50 12.33
C PHE A 17 -5.63 -18.73 13.04
N GLU A 18 -6.33 -18.52 14.16
CA GLU A 18 -6.99 -19.60 14.91
C GLU A 18 -8.08 -20.29 14.07
N SER A 19 -8.86 -19.52 13.32
CA SER A 19 -9.89 -20.04 12.39
C SER A 19 -9.30 -20.97 11.32
N GLN A 20 -8.11 -20.65 10.78
CA GLN A 20 -7.46 -21.51 9.77
C GLN A 20 -7.00 -22.86 10.33
N ILE A 21 -6.49 -22.90 11.56
CA ILE A 21 -6.04 -24.15 12.19
C ILE A 21 -7.23 -25.05 12.51
N SER A 22 -8.34 -24.49 13.00
CA SER A 22 -9.57 -25.26 13.27
C SER A 22 -10.08 -25.97 12.01
N ALA A 23 -10.14 -25.23 10.89
CA ALA A 23 -10.64 -25.75 9.62
C ALA A 23 -9.84 -26.96 9.09
N ALA A 24 -8.52 -27.00 9.30
CA ALA A 24 -7.68 -28.11 8.89
C ALA A 24 -7.96 -29.39 9.72
N ASN A 25 -8.18 -29.25 11.02
CA ASN A 25 -8.46 -30.37 11.92
C ASN A 25 -9.90 -30.90 11.74
N GLU A 26 -10.87 -30.03 11.48
CA GLU A 26 -12.24 -30.41 11.12
C GLU A 26 -12.27 -31.24 9.83
N SER A 27 -11.50 -30.83 8.81
CA SER A 27 -11.38 -31.58 7.55
C SER A 27 -10.83 -33.00 7.76
N ASN A 28 -9.84 -33.19 8.63
CA ASN A 28 -9.31 -34.51 8.93
C ASN A 28 -10.39 -35.42 9.55
N SER A 29 -11.25 -34.86 10.38
CA SER A 29 -12.31 -35.60 11.07
C SER A 29 -13.38 -36.08 10.09
N ILE A 30 -13.79 -35.22 9.16
CA ILE A 30 -14.71 -35.54 8.06
C ILE A 30 -14.15 -36.62 7.15
N ILE A 31 -12.87 -36.51 6.76
CA ILE A 31 -12.22 -37.53 5.90
C ILE A 31 -12.23 -38.90 6.59
N ARG A 32 -11.90 -38.95 7.90
CA ARG A 32 -11.91 -40.22 8.65
C ARG A 32 -13.30 -40.80 8.83
N ALA A 33 -14.33 -39.98 8.99
CA ALA A 33 -15.70 -40.45 8.99
C ALA A 33 -16.13 -41.01 7.63
N GLY A 34 -15.65 -40.42 6.52
CA GLY A 34 -15.87 -40.95 5.17
C GLY A 34 -15.16 -42.28 4.89
N ASP A 35 -13.94 -42.47 5.40
CA ASP A 35 -13.16 -43.71 5.25
C ASP A 35 -13.91 -44.95 5.81
N LEU A 36 -14.84 -44.76 6.74
CA LEU A 36 -15.65 -45.85 7.32
C LEU A 36 -16.41 -46.66 6.26
N LYS A 37 -16.90 -46.01 5.19
CA LYS A 37 -17.61 -46.70 4.10
C LYS A 37 -16.72 -47.68 3.36
N VAL A 38 -15.49 -47.26 3.08
CA VAL A 38 -14.50 -48.11 2.40
C VAL A 38 -14.19 -49.34 3.24
N LYS A 39 -14.00 -49.15 4.55
CA LYS A 39 -13.72 -50.25 5.47
C LYS A 39 -14.90 -51.21 5.63
N ALA A 40 -16.13 -50.69 5.67
CA ALA A 40 -17.32 -51.52 5.73
C ALA A 40 -17.54 -52.36 4.45
N GLU A 41 -17.13 -51.88 3.27
CA GLU A 41 -17.07 -52.76 2.08
C GLU A 41 -16.09 -53.92 2.27
N THR A 42 -14.90 -53.63 2.79
CA THR A 42 -13.90 -54.67 3.09
C THR A 42 -14.45 -55.69 4.08
N VAL A 43 -15.09 -55.25 5.17
CA VAL A 43 -15.74 -56.11 6.17
C VAL A 43 -16.79 -57.03 5.52
N SER A 44 -17.67 -56.50 4.67
CA SER A 44 -18.67 -57.30 3.96
C SER A 44 -18.04 -58.31 2.99
N SER A 45 -16.96 -57.94 2.31
CA SER A 45 -16.21 -58.85 1.44
C SER A 45 -15.56 -60.00 2.21
N LEU A 46 -14.86 -59.67 3.30
CA LEU A 46 -14.15 -60.66 4.14
C LEU A 46 -15.13 -61.61 4.83
N ALA A 47 -16.26 -61.12 5.36
CA ALA A 47 -17.27 -61.96 6.00
C ALA A 47 -17.83 -63.04 5.04
N ARG A 48 -18.09 -62.68 3.78
CA ARG A 48 -18.54 -63.62 2.74
C ARG A 48 -17.46 -64.62 2.34
N SER A 49 -16.22 -64.18 2.28
CA SER A 49 -15.07 -65.02 1.94
C SER A 49 -14.77 -66.06 3.02
N ILE A 50 -14.84 -65.65 4.30
CA ILE A 50 -14.69 -66.56 5.45
C ILE A 50 -15.81 -67.61 5.46
N ALA A 51 -17.06 -67.20 5.23
CA ALA A 51 -18.18 -68.12 5.11
C ALA A 51 -17.97 -69.18 4.01
N ALA A 52 -17.25 -68.83 2.93
CA ALA A 52 -16.91 -69.74 1.84
C ALA A 52 -15.74 -70.68 2.15
N GLY A 53 -15.11 -70.56 3.33
CA GLY A 53 -14.07 -71.45 3.84
C GLY A 53 -12.67 -70.83 3.94
N ASN A 54 -12.50 -69.53 3.63
CA ASN A 54 -11.20 -68.84 3.70
C ASN A 54 -10.88 -68.34 5.12
N GLU A 55 -10.63 -69.26 6.05
CA GLU A 55 -10.40 -68.93 7.47
C GLU A 55 -9.14 -68.09 7.74
N GLU A 56 -8.18 -68.04 6.80
CA GLU A 56 -6.97 -67.21 6.94
C GLU A 56 -7.27 -65.70 6.98
N GLU A 57 -8.42 -65.27 6.43
CA GLU A 57 -8.85 -63.87 6.35
C GLU A 57 -9.50 -63.36 7.66
N ARG A 58 -9.75 -64.24 8.64
CA ARG A 58 -10.41 -63.87 9.92
C ARG A 58 -9.66 -62.80 10.69
N ALA A 59 -8.32 -62.85 10.68
CA ALA A 59 -7.49 -61.85 11.36
C ALA A 59 -7.60 -60.46 10.71
N GLU A 60 -7.72 -60.39 9.38
CA GLU A 60 -7.89 -59.13 8.63
C GLU A 60 -9.27 -58.52 8.90
N LEU A 61 -10.31 -59.36 9.00
CA LEU A 61 -11.66 -58.92 9.38
C LEU A 61 -11.69 -58.28 10.78
N GLU A 62 -11.06 -58.93 11.77
CA GLU A 62 -10.96 -58.40 13.14
C GLU A 62 -10.20 -57.07 13.20
N GLU A 63 -9.13 -56.92 12.40
CA GLU A 63 -8.37 -55.68 12.29
C GLU A 63 -9.23 -54.53 11.72
N GLU A 64 -9.95 -54.79 10.63
CA GLU A 64 -10.82 -53.79 9.99
C GLU A 64 -11.98 -53.35 10.91
N ILE A 65 -12.61 -54.29 11.61
CA ILE A 65 -13.64 -53.99 12.62
C ILE A 65 -13.07 -53.12 13.75
N SER A 66 -11.88 -53.46 14.25
CA SER A 66 -11.19 -52.70 15.30
C SER A 66 -10.82 -51.28 14.84
N GLU A 67 -10.36 -51.11 13.60
CA GLU A 67 -10.09 -49.78 13.03
C GLU A 67 -11.36 -48.94 12.93
N ILE A 68 -12.49 -49.51 12.48
CA ILE A 68 -13.79 -48.80 12.44
C ILE A 68 -14.23 -48.35 13.83
N GLU A 69 -14.20 -49.25 14.83
CA GLU A 69 -14.59 -48.94 16.21
C GLU A 69 -13.70 -47.85 16.83
N SER A 70 -12.40 -47.90 16.53
CA SER A 70 -11.42 -46.88 16.94
C SER A 70 -11.76 -45.52 16.34
N VAL A 71 -12.09 -45.46 15.05
CA VAL A 71 -12.51 -44.22 14.37
C VAL A 71 -13.80 -43.69 14.99
N ILE A 72 -14.86 -44.50 15.11
CA ILE A 72 -16.15 -44.09 15.69
C ILE A 72 -15.98 -43.57 17.13
N THR A 73 -15.15 -44.22 17.94
CA THR A 73 -14.89 -43.78 19.32
C THR A 73 -14.09 -42.48 19.37
N THR A 74 -13.10 -42.33 18.49
CA THR A 74 -12.24 -41.14 18.44
C THR A 74 -12.99 -39.93 17.90
N LEU A 75 -13.90 -40.11 16.94
CA LEU A 75 -14.78 -39.04 16.47
C LEU A 75 -15.64 -38.48 17.61
N ARG A 76 -16.05 -39.31 18.59
CA ARG A 76 -16.82 -38.83 19.75
C ARG A 76 -15.99 -38.05 20.77
N LYS A 77 -14.78 -38.52 21.08
CA LYS A 77 -13.96 -37.99 22.17
C LYS A 77 -12.92 -36.95 21.71
N GLY A 78 -12.64 -36.89 20.41
CA GLY A 78 -11.48 -36.21 19.87
C GLY A 78 -10.18 -36.97 20.17
N GLY A 79 -9.09 -36.59 19.52
CA GLY A 79 -7.79 -37.23 19.74
C GLY A 79 -6.88 -37.15 18.52
N GLN A 80 -6.13 -38.22 18.27
CA GLN A 80 -5.29 -38.34 17.09
C GLN A 80 -5.45 -39.72 16.45
N ILE A 81 -5.60 -39.74 15.13
CA ILE A 81 -5.56 -40.95 14.32
C ILE A 81 -4.43 -40.76 13.30
N ARG A 82 -3.44 -41.67 13.29
CA ARG A 82 -2.30 -41.63 12.35
C ARG A 82 -1.60 -40.25 12.33
N ASN A 83 -1.34 -39.67 13.50
CA ASN A 83 -0.75 -38.32 13.70
C ASN A 83 -1.58 -37.13 13.17
N GLN A 84 -2.83 -37.34 12.77
CA GLN A 84 -3.74 -36.26 12.42
C GLN A 84 -4.66 -35.97 13.61
N ALA A 85 -4.79 -34.70 13.97
CA ALA A 85 -5.72 -34.28 15.01
C ALA A 85 -7.16 -34.45 14.53
N ILE A 86 -7.97 -35.12 15.36
CA ILE A 86 -9.39 -35.35 15.15
C ILE A 86 -10.16 -34.51 16.15
N VAL A 87 -11.02 -33.64 15.61
CA VAL A 87 -11.93 -32.78 16.36
C VAL A 87 -13.13 -33.63 16.80
N PRO A 88 -13.55 -33.54 18.07
CA PRO A 88 -14.74 -34.25 18.52
C PRO A 88 -15.98 -33.76 17.76
N ILE A 89 -16.94 -34.67 17.57
CA ILE A 89 -18.22 -34.35 16.93
C ILE A 89 -18.93 -33.21 17.69
N PRO A 90 -19.42 -32.17 16.97
CA PRO A 90 -20.17 -31.07 17.57
C PRO A 90 -21.42 -31.55 18.32
N SER A 91 -21.84 -30.80 19.35
CA SER A 91 -23.04 -31.11 20.13
C SER A 91 -24.32 -31.21 19.29
N GLU A 92 -24.37 -30.50 18.17
CA GLU A 92 -25.54 -30.43 17.29
C GLU A 92 -25.66 -31.64 16.36
N VAL A 93 -24.65 -32.51 16.27
CA VAL A 93 -24.59 -33.66 15.35
C VAL A 93 -24.46 -35.00 16.10
N VAL A 94 -24.77 -34.97 17.41
CA VAL A 94 -24.63 -36.15 18.28
C VAL A 94 -25.68 -37.21 17.98
N ASP A 95 -26.86 -36.81 17.52
CA ASP A 95 -27.95 -37.73 17.22
C ASP A 95 -27.64 -38.55 15.97
N GLU A 96 -27.09 -37.93 14.92
CA GLU A 96 -26.62 -38.61 13.72
C GLU A 96 -25.46 -39.55 14.05
N TYR A 97 -24.52 -39.13 14.91
CA TYR A 97 -23.46 -40.01 15.41
C TYR A 97 -24.01 -41.27 16.09
N GLN A 98 -25.05 -41.12 16.93
CA GLN A 98 -25.68 -42.24 17.62
C GLN A 98 -26.35 -43.20 16.65
N LYS A 99 -26.99 -42.70 15.59
CA LYS A 99 -27.53 -43.53 14.51
C LYS A 99 -26.42 -44.31 13.81
N THR A 100 -25.37 -43.62 13.35
CA THR A 100 -24.19 -44.24 12.71
C THR A 100 -23.57 -45.34 13.58
N ASN A 101 -23.44 -45.10 14.89
CA ASN A 101 -22.91 -46.11 15.82
C ASN A 101 -23.88 -47.30 16.01
N THR A 102 -25.19 -47.06 15.97
CA THR A 102 -26.20 -48.12 16.08
C THR A 102 -26.24 -48.97 14.81
N SER A 103 -26.28 -48.34 13.64
CA SER A 103 -26.22 -49.04 12.35
C SER A 103 -24.91 -49.80 12.15
N TRP A 104 -23.79 -49.29 12.68
CA TRP A 104 -22.51 -50.04 12.70
C TRP A 104 -22.63 -51.32 13.51
N LEU A 105 -23.20 -51.26 14.73
CA LEU A 105 -23.37 -52.44 15.57
C LEU A 105 -24.28 -53.48 14.91
N GLU A 106 -25.37 -53.05 14.27
CA GLU A 106 -26.25 -53.95 13.51
C GLU A 106 -25.52 -54.59 12.32
N PHE A 107 -24.80 -53.79 11.52
CA PHE A 107 -24.01 -54.29 10.40
C PHE A 107 -22.93 -55.27 10.84
N LYS A 108 -22.19 -54.95 11.91
CA LYS A 108 -21.16 -55.83 12.49
C LYS A 108 -21.76 -57.16 12.95
N ASN A 109 -22.87 -57.14 13.68
CA ASN A 109 -23.51 -58.36 14.16
C ASN A 109 -23.97 -59.24 12.97
N THR A 110 -24.56 -58.66 11.93
CA THR A 110 -24.93 -59.42 10.73
C THR A 110 -23.68 -59.95 10.00
N ALA A 111 -22.56 -59.21 9.98
CA ALA A 111 -21.30 -59.69 9.41
C ALA A 111 -20.75 -60.90 10.19
N ASP A 112 -20.86 -60.86 11.52
CA ASP A 112 -20.52 -61.97 12.42
C ASP A 112 -21.41 -63.19 12.16
N ASP A 113 -22.72 -63.01 12.00
CA ASP A 113 -23.65 -64.09 11.68
C ASP A 113 -23.37 -64.71 10.29
N VAL A 114 -23.00 -63.90 9.30
CA VAL A 114 -22.65 -64.37 7.94
C VAL A 114 -21.39 -65.24 7.96
N GLN A 115 -20.33 -64.83 8.67
CA GLN A 115 -19.09 -65.60 8.70
C GLN A 115 -19.21 -66.95 9.43
N GLU A 116 -20.17 -67.09 10.35
CA GLU A 116 -20.45 -68.35 11.07
C GLU A 116 -21.41 -69.27 10.30
N THR A 117 -22.10 -68.77 9.28
CA THR A 117 -23.08 -69.52 8.51
C THR A 117 -22.44 -70.27 7.34
N SER A 118 -22.73 -71.57 7.20
CA SER A 118 -22.24 -72.35 6.07
C SER A 118 -22.82 -71.87 4.74
N VAL A 119 -21.95 -71.58 3.77
CA VAL A 119 -22.32 -71.15 2.42
C VAL A 119 -23.14 -72.19 1.68
N PHE A 120 -22.87 -73.48 1.89
CA PHE A 120 -23.49 -74.57 1.15
C PHE A 120 -24.57 -75.29 1.98
N ASP A 121 -25.67 -75.70 1.35
CA ASP A 121 -26.69 -76.52 2.01
C ASP A 121 -26.11 -77.91 2.35
N GLN A 122 -26.18 -78.30 3.62
CA GLN A 122 -25.59 -79.56 4.10
C GLN A 122 -26.16 -80.78 3.39
N GLU A 123 -27.46 -80.80 3.08
CA GLU A 123 -28.10 -81.91 2.39
C GLU A 123 -27.67 -81.98 0.93
N VAL A 124 -27.44 -80.83 0.29
CA VAL A 124 -26.88 -80.73 -1.07
C VAL A 124 -25.43 -81.22 -1.09
N VAL A 125 -24.59 -80.81 -0.15
CA VAL A 125 -23.19 -81.27 -0.03
C VAL A 125 -23.12 -82.78 0.22
N GLU A 126 -23.94 -83.31 1.12
CA GLU A 126 -24.01 -84.76 1.39
C GLU A 126 -24.49 -85.53 0.15
N SER A 127 -25.50 -85.02 -0.56
CA SER A 127 -26.03 -85.63 -1.79
C SER A 127 -25.01 -85.59 -2.91
N LEU A 128 -24.28 -84.48 -3.05
CA LEU A 128 -23.22 -84.28 -4.03
C LEU A 128 -22.06 -85.25 -3.79
N ASN A 129 -21.59 -85.35 -2.55
CA ASN A 129 -20.53 -86.29 -2.17
C ASN A 129 -20.95 -87.74 -2.43
N TYR A 130 -22.21 -88.09 -2.14
CA TYR A 130 -22.73 -89.43 -2.42
C TYR A 130 -22.78 -89.73 -3.92
N VAL A 131 -23.25 -88.80 -4.74
CA VAL A 131 -23.26 -88.95 -6.21
C VAL A 131 -21.83 -89.13 -6.72
N LEU A 132 -20.88 -88.28 -6.30
CA LEU A 132 -19.48 -88.39 -6.71
C LEU A 132 -18.83 -89.71 -6.28
N GLU A 133 -19.08 -90.18 -5.05
CA GLU A 133 -18.57 -91.46 -4.55
C GLU A 133 -19.13 -92.65 -5.33
N LYS A 134 -20.46 -92.69 -5.55
CA LYS A 134 -21.15 -93.83 -6.18
C LYS A 134 -21.17 -93.78 -7.70
N ASN A 135 -20.80 -92.67 -8.31
CA ASN A 135 -20.74 -92.56 -9.76
C ASN A 135 -19.72 -93.53 -10.39
N ALA A 136 -18.60 -93.80 -9.71
CA ALA A 136 -17.64 -94.82 -10.16
C ALA A 136 -18.29 -96.21 -10.23
N ASP A 137 -19.06 -96.59 -9.20
CA ASP A 137 -19.81 -97.84 -9.16
C ASP A 137 -20.89 -97.86 -10.26
N LEU A 138 -21.59 -96.75 -10.49
CA LEU A 138 -22.60 -96.62 -11.54
C LEU A 138 -21.99 -96.87 -12.92
N ILE A 139 -20.85 -96.23 -13.23
CA ILE A 139 -20.14 -96.43 -14.50
C ILE A 139 -19.71 -97.89 -14.65
N LEU A 140 -19.13 -98.49 -13.60
CA LEU A 140 -18.65 -99.87 -13.64
C LEU A 140 -19.79 -100.87 -13.85
N VAL A 141 -20.88 -100.77 -13.10
CA VAL A 141 -22.03 -101.68 -13.23
C VAL A 141 -22.71 -101.48 -14.59
N THR A 142 -22.84 -100.25 -15.07
CA THR A 142 -23.40 -99.97 -16.40
C THR A 142 -22.52 -100.55 -17.51
N ASP A 143 -21.19 -100.45 -17.39
CA ASP A 143 -20.25 -101.04 -18.34
C ASP A 143 -20.32 -102.57 -18.34
N SER A 144 -20.45 -103.19 -17.16
CA SER A 144 -20.70 -104.63 -17.03
C SER A 144 -22.02 -105.06 -17.68
N VAL A 145 -23.11 -104.30 -17.51
CA VAL A 145 -24.38 -104.53 -18.21
C VAL A 145 -24.21 -104.42 -19.72
N SER A 146 -23.51 -103.40 -20.20
CA SER A 146 -23.25 -103.23 -21.64
C SER A 146 -22.44 -104.40 -22.22
N LYS A 147 -21.40 -104.87 -21.50
CA LYS A 147 -20.63 -106.05 -21.89
C LYS A 147 -21.48 -107.32 -21.92
N GLU A 148 -22.33 -107.56 -20.93
CA GLU A 148 -23.24 -108.72 -20.92
C GLU A 148 -24.22 -108.67 -22.10
N ILE A 149 -24.87 -107.52 -22.34
CA ILE A 149 -25.82 -107.33 -23.44
C ILE A 149 -25.12 -107.42 -24.81
N SER A 150 -23.84 -107.04 -24.91
CA SER A 150 -23.07 -107.15 -26.14
C SER A 150 -22.94 -108.58 -26.67
N THR A 151 -23.01 -109.58 -25.78
CA THR A 151 -22.91 -111.01 -26.12
C THR A 151 -24.21 -111.59 -26.69
N LEU A 152 -25.33 -110.87 -26.59
CA LEU A 152 -26.63 -111.32 -27.09
C LEU A 152 -26.69 -111.34 -28.63
N ASP A 153 -27.62 -112.10 -29.19
CA ASP A 153 -27.82 -112.25 -30.63
C ASP A 153 -28.18 -110.94 -31.34
N ARG A 154 -28.17 -110.98 -32.67
CA ARG A 154 -28.43 -109.81 -33.55
C ARG A 154 -29.78 -109.13 -33.29
N ASP A 155 -30.77 -109.87 -32.80
CA ASP A 155 -32.11 -109.36 -32.48
C ASP A 155 -32.10 -108.33 -31.33
N TYR A 156 -31.04 -108.29 -30.53
CA TYR A 156 -30.87 -107.36 -29.40
C TYR A 156 -30.07 -106.10 -29.76
N LYS A 157 -29.88 -105.77 -31.04
CA LYS A 157 -29.07 -104.62 -31.47
C LYS A 157 -29.41 -103.31 -30.72
N ARG A 158 -30.71 -103.01 -30.55
CA ARG A 158 -31.15 -101.79 -29.85
C ARG A 158 -30.81 -101.80 -28.35
N HIS A 159 -30.82 -102.96 -27.71
CA HIS A 159 -30.40 -103.09 -26.32
C HIS A 159 -28.92 -102.76 -26.14
N LYS A 160 -28.07 -103.18 -27.11
CA LYS A 160 -26.63 -102.86 -27.12
C LYS A 160 -26.39 -101.36 -27.24
N GLU A 161 -27.11 -100.71 -28.16
CA GLU A 161 -27.05 -99.25 -28.33
C GLU A 161 -27.47 -98.52 -27.05
N ILE A 162 -28.60 -98.90 -26.43
CA ILE A 162 -29.07 -98.30 -25.17
C ILE A 162 -28.07 -98.54 -24.04
N SER A 163 -27.49 -99.73 -23.91
CA SER A 163 -26.53 -100.01 -22.85
C SER A 163 -25.22 -99.23 -23.01
N GLU A 164 -24.76 -98.97 -24.25
CA GLU A 164 -23.62 -98.09 -24.53
C GLU A 164 -23.96 -96.62 -24.24
N GLU A 165 -25.15 -96.16 -24.62
CA GLU A 165 -25.65 -94.80 -24.29
C GLU A 165 -25.68 -94.58 -22.77
N LEU A 166 -26.15 -95.56 -22.00
CA LEU A 166 -26.16 -95.50 -20.53
C LEU A 166 -24.75 -95.34 -19.94
N VAL A 167 -23.72 -96.02 -20.46
CA VAL A 167 -22.33 -95.83 -19.99
C VAL A 167 -21.86 -94.39 -20.24
N GLY A 168 -22.21 -93.81 -21.38
CA GLY A 168 -21.92 -92.42 -21.71
C GLY A 168 -22.63 -91.44 -20.77
N LEU A 169 -23.91 -91.70 -20.48
CA LEU A 169 -24.72 -90.88 -19.58
C LEU A 169 -24.25 -90.95 -18.12
N ALA A 170 -23.85 -92.12 -17.62
CA ALA A 170 -23.24 -92.24 -16.28
C ALA A 170 -21.98 -91.38 -16.15
N LYS A 171 -21.12 -91.35 -17.17
CA LYS A 171 -19.94 -90.48 -17.17
C LYS A 171 -20.29 -89.00 -17.12
N LYS A 172 -21.31 -88.59 -17.89
CA LYS A 172 -21.77 -87.20 -17.92
C LYS A 172 -22.42 -86.76 -16.60
N ILE A 173 -23.24 -87.60 -15.99
CA ILE A 173 -23.83 -87.35 -14.66
C ILE A 173 -22.73 -87.09 -13.62
N GLY A 174 -21.66 -87.88 -13.65
CA GLY A 174 -20.49 -87.63 -12.79
C GLY A 174 -19.75 -86.33 -13.09
N GLN A 175 -19.64 -85.95 -14.36
CA GLN A 175 -19.06 -84.66 -14.77
C GLN A 175 -19.92 -83.50 -14.28
N ASP A 176 -21.23 -83.54 -14.51
CA ASP A 176 -22.15 -82.50 -14.06
C ASP A 176 -22.11 -82.33 -12.54
N ALA A 177 -22.04 -83.44 -11.78
CA ALA A 177 -21.85 -83.37 -10.34
C ALA A 177 -20.52 -82.70 -9.94
N LEU A 178 -19.41 -82.96 -10.66
CA LEU A 178 -18.14 -82.26 -10.42
C LEU A 178 -18.22 -80.76 -10.75
N LEU A 179 -18.93 -80.38 -11.81
CA LEU A 179 -19.08 -78.98 -12.17
C LEU A 179 -19.97 -78.24 -11.13
N ILE A 180 -20.98 -78.91 -10.59
CA ILE A 180 -21.78 -78.39 -9.45
C ILE A 180 -20.90 -78.23 -8.20
N SER A 181 -19.95 -79.14 -7.95
CA SER A 181 -19.09 -79.06 -6.75
C SER A 181 -18.10 -77.90 -6.78
N ILE A 182 -17.75 -77.41 -7.96
CA ILE A 182 -16.91 -76.23 -8.16
C ILE A 182 -17.71 -74.94 -8.38
N GLY A 183 -19.05 -75.00 -8.26
CA GLY A 183 -19.94 -73.84 -8.31
C GLY A 183 -20.22 -73.31 -9.72
N GLU A 184 -20.12 -74.14 -10.76
CA GLU A 184 -20.46 -73.71 -12.13
C GLU A 184 -21.97 -73.50 -12.29
N GLU A 185 -22.35 -72.34 -12.83
CA GLU A 185 -23.74 -71.95 -13.03
C GLU A 185 -24.42 -72.78 -14.14
N ASP A 186 -25.74 -72.92 -14.07
CA ASP A 186 -26.59 -73.60 -15.07
C ASP A 186 -26.36 -75.12 -15.27
N VAL A 187 -25.51 -75.76 -14.48
CA VAL A 187 -25.24 -77.22 -14.59
C VAL A 187 -26.39 -78.08 -14.07
N GLN A 188 -27.20 -77.61 -13.11
CA GLN A 188 -28.33 -78.35 -12.54
C GLN A 188 -29.33 -78.81 -13.62
N LYS A 189 -29.57 -77.98 -14.65
CA LYS A 189 -30.45 -78.31 -15.77
C LYS A 189 -29.84 -79.35 -16.72
N GLN A 190 -28.52 -79.36 -16.86
CA GLN A 190 -27.81 -80.38 -17.65
C GLN A 190 -27.86 -81.74 -16.94
N LEU A 191 -27.64 -81.73 -15.61
CA LEU A 191 -27.76 -82.90 -14.75
C LEU A 191 -29.18 -83.49 -14.81
N GLU A 192 -30.21 -82.65 -14.76
CA GLU A 192 -31.61 -83.07 -14.91
C GLU A 192 -31.85 -83.81 -16.22
N ASN A 193 -31.38 -83.26 -17.34
CA ASN A 193 -31.54 -83.87 -18.66
C ASN A 193 -30.81 -85.22 -18.76
N HIS A 194 -29.55 -85.29 -18.31
CA HIS A 194 -28.78 -86.53 -18.34
C HIS A 194 -29.37 -87.60 -17.40
N ARG A 195 -29.89 -87.22 -16.23
CA ARG A 195 -30.62 -88.13 -15.33
C ARG A 195 -31.86 -88.70 -16.01
N LEU A 196 -32.70 -87.86 -16.62
CA LEU A 196 -33.93 -88.28 -17.30
C LEU A 196 -33.63 -89.22 -18.48
N GLN A 197 -32.59 -88.92 -19.27
CA GLN A 197 -32.12 -89.79 -20.36
C GLN A 197 -31.63 -91.14 -19.84
N TYR A 198 -30.87 -91.15 -18.73
CA TYR A 198 -30.37 -92.38 -18.11
C TYR A 198 -31.53 -93.22 -17.55
N GLU A 199 -32.48 -92.60 -16.84
CA GLU A 199 -33.68 -93.27 -16.31
C GLU A 199 -34.53 -93.88 -17.42
N ALA A 200 -34.73 -93.15 -18.53
CA ALA A 200 -35.48 -93.65 -19.68
C ALA A 200 -34.78 -94.83 -20.36
N GLY A 201 -33.45 -94.78 -20.52
CA GLY A 201 -32.67 -95.88 -21.07
C GLY A 201 -32.74 -97.13 -20.20
N LEU A 202 -32.62 -96.97 -18.87
CA LEU A 202 -32.72 -98.08 -17.92
C LEU A 202 -34.12 -98.70 -17.91
N LYS A 203 -35.19 -97.90 -17.86
CA LYS A 203 -36.58 -98.39 -17.91
C LYS A 203 -36.87 -99.15 -19.19
N LYS A 204 -36.34 -98.73 -20.34
CA LYS A 204 -36.43 -99.47 -21.61
C LYS A 204 -35.78 -100.85 -21.51
N LEU A 205 -34.57 -100.97 -20.98
CA LEU A 205 -33.90 -102.27 -20.76
C LEU A 205 -34.70 -103.16 -19.78
N LEU A 206 -35.34 -102.55 -18.79
CA LEU A 206 -36.18 -103.23 -17.79
C LEU A 206 -37.64 -103.44 -18.26
N GLN A 207 -38.02 -103.01 -19.46
CA GLN A 207 -39.40 -103.06 -19.98
C GLN A 207 -40.44 -102.46 -19.02
N ILE A 208 -40.05 -101.40 -18.33
CA ILE A 208 -40.96 -100.63 -17.48
C ILE A 208 -41.50 -99.48 -18.35
N PRO A 209 -42.82 -99.20 -18.34
CA PRO A 209 -43.38 -98.05 -19.05
C PRO A 209 -42.71 -96.74 -18.64
N LEU A 210 -42.51 -95.82 -19.59
CA LEU A 210 -41.90 -94.51 -19.34
C LEU A 210 -42.88 -93.49 -18.70
N GLU A 211 -43.84 -93.97 -17.91
CA GLU A 211 -44.82 -93.12 -17.23
C GLU A 211 -44.12 -92.11 -16.31
N GLY A 212 -44.42 -90.82 -16.49
CA GLY A 212 -43.83 -89.71 -15.73
C GLY A 212 -42.56 -89.09 -16.32
N ILE A 213 -42.07 -89.55 -17.48
CA ILE A 213 -40.91 -88.95 -18.18
C ILE A 213 -41.40 -88.25 -19.46
N ASN A 214 -41.10 -86.95 -19.63
CA ASN A 214 -41.44 -86.20 -20.83
C ASN A 214 -40.51 -86.57 -22.00
N THR A 215 -40.88 -87.61 -22.74
CA THR A 215 -40.10 -88.20 -23.83
C THR A 215 -39.81 -87.24 -25.00
N GLU A 216 -40.66 -86.25 -25.25
CA GLU A 216 -40.49 -85.25 -26.31
C GLU A 216 -39.39 -84.22 -25.98
N GLU A 217 -39.27 -83.83 -24.71
CA GLU A 217 -38.32 -82.82 -24.24
C GLU A 217 -36.88 -83.33 -24.16
N ILE A 218 -36.71 -84.61 -23.82
CA ILE A 218 -35.38 -85.26 -23.73
C ILE A 218 -34.97 -85.99 -25.03
N GLY A 219 -35.81 -85.96 -26.07
CA GLY A 219 -35.52 -86.53 -27.38
C GLY A 219 -35.54 -88.06 -27.45
N VAL A 220 -36.22 -88.73 -26.53
CA VAL A 220 -36.22 -90.20 -26.38
C VAL A 220 -37.53 -90.79 -26.91
N LYS A 221 -37.50 -91.62 -27.96
CA LYS A 221 -38.72 -92.27 -28.49
C LYS A 221 -39.17 -93.43 -27.60
N ASP A 222 -40.47 -93.61 -27.41
CA ASP A 222 -41.01 -94.81 -26.76
C ASP A 222 -40.89 -96.01 -27.73
N GLU A 223 -40.28 -97.09 -27.25
CA GLU A 223 -39.89 -98.25 -28.08
C GLU A 223 -40.17 -99.54 -27.30
N SER A 224 -41.00 -100.41 -27.85
CA SER A 224 -41.26 -101.74 -27.26
C SER A 224 -40.14 -102.70 -27.63
N LEU A 225 -39.33 -103.10 -26.64
CA LEU A 225 -38.20 -104.01 -26.82
C LEU A 225 -38.56 -105.46 -26.47
N ILE A 226 -37.92 -106.43 -27.14
CA ILE A 226 -38.04 -107.85 -26.79
C ILE A 226 -37.41 -108.13 -25.41
N PRO A 227 -37.93 -109.09 -24.62
CA PRO A 227 -37.36 -109.36 -23.31
C PRO A 227 -35.93 -109.90 -23.34
N ILE A 228 -35.02 -109.23 -22.63
CA ILE A 228 -33.69 -109.76 -22.34
C ILE A 228 -33.83 -111.06 -21.54
N PRO A 229 -33.11 -112.14 -21.85
CA PRO A 229 -33.05 -113.34 -21.01
C PRO A 229 -32.46 -113.01 -19.62
N ARG A 230 -33.32 -112.74 -18.63
CA ARG A 230 -32.92 -112.16 -17.33
C ARG A 230 -32.29 -113.14 -16.36
N GLU A 231 -32.37 -114.44 -16.63
CA GLU A 231 -32.11 -115.49 -15.62
C GLU A 231 -30.65 -115.51 -15.11
N ASN A 232 -29.70 -114.86 -15.80
CA ASN A 232 -28.29 -114.87 -15.41
C ASN A 232 -27.57 -113.50 -15.35
N SER A 233 -28.21 -112.36 -15.65
CA SER A 233 -27.52 -111.06 -15.56
C SER A 233 -27.48 -110.58 -14.10
N GLU A 234 -26.34 -110.75 -13.45
CA GLU A 234 -26.09 -110.22 -12.09
C GLU A 234 -25.93 -108.70 -12.12
N SER A 235 -25.30 -108.16 -13.17
CA SER A 235 -25.03 -106.74 -13.31
C SER A 235 -26.30 -105.90 -13.47
N LEU A 236 -27.28 -106.37 -14.26
CA LEU A 236 -28.55 -105.66 -14.46
C LEU A 236 -29.39 -105.62 -13.17
N ARG A 237 -29.30 -106.68 -12.33
CA ARG A 237 -29.96 -106.73 -11.01
C ARG A 237 -29.33 -105.79 -9.99
N LYS A 238 -28.03 -105.50 -10.11
CA LYS A 238 -27.33 -104.52 -9.26
C LYS A 238 -27.55 -103.09 -9.73
N LEU A 239 -27.81 -102.88 -11.02
CA LEU A 239 -27.91 -101.55 -11.62
C LEU A 239 -29.13 -100.77 -11.13
N ASP A 240 -30.30 -101.41 -11.09
CA ASP A 240 -31.56 -100.78 -10.68
C ASP A 240 -31.53 -100.21 -9.24
N PRO A 241 -31.17 -100.97 -8.19
CA PRO A 241 -31.09 -100.42 -6.84
C PRO A 241 -29.98 -99.38 -6.67
N LEU A 242 -28.88 -99.49 -7.43
CA LEU A 242 -27.80 -98.50 -7.43
C LEU A 242 -28.26 -97.19 -8.07
N TRP A 243 -28.97 -97.27 -9.19
CA TRP A 243 -29.54 -96.11 -9.87
C TRP A 243 -30.58 -95.41 -9.00
N GLU A 244 -31.50 -96.13 -8.37
CA GLU A 244 -32.49 -95.52 -7.48
C GLU A 244 -31.83 -94.77 -6.31
N ALA A 245 -30.77 -95.33 -5.72
CA ALA A 245 -30.04 -94.67 -4.64
C ALA A 245 -29.34 -93.36 -5.10
N ILE A 246 -28.73 -93.36 -6.29
CA ILE A 246 -28.06 -92.19 -6.87
C ILE A 246 -29.10 -91.15 -7.34
N ARG A 247 -30.17 -91.60 -7.99
CA ARG A 247 -31.27 -90.79 -8.51
C ARG A 247 -31.90 -89.92 -7.43
N LEU A 248 -32.16 -90.48 -6.24
CA LEU A 248 -32.71 -89.72 -5.11
C LEU A 248 -31.79 -88.56 -4.70
N ARG A 249 -30.46 -88.75 -4.75
CA ARG A 249 -29.49 -87.69 -4.45
C ARG A 249 -29.40 -86.66 -5.56
N ILE A 250 -29.44 -87.09 -6.82
CA ILE A 250 -29.49 -86.18 -7.96
C ILE A 250 -30.76 -85.31 -7.90
N LEU A 251 -31.92 -85.87 -7.53
CA LEU A 251 -33.15 -85.09 -7.33
C LEU A 251 -32.98 -84.01 -6.24
N THR A 252 -32.21 -84.27 -5.17
CA THR A 252 -31.87 -83.23 -4.18
C THR A 252 -31.03 -82.13 -4.81
N LEU A 253 -30.05 -82.47 -5.66
CA LEU A 253 -29.20 -81.50 -6.38
C LEU A 253 -29.97 -80.67 -7.42
N GLU A 254 -31.03 -81.22 -8.01
CA GLU A 254 -31.90 -80.53 -8.98
C GLU A 254 -32.86 -79.53 -8.30
N ASN A 255 -33.41 -79.90 -7.15
CA ASN A 255 -34.51 -79.16 -6.53
C ASN A 255 -34.07 -78.15 -5.46
N LYS A 256 -32.82 -78.20 -5.02
CA LYS A 256 -32.28 -77.28 -4.01
C LYS A 256 -31.17 -76.40 -4.59
N PRO A 257 -31.12 -75.12 -4.21
CA PRO A 257 -29.98 -74.27 -4.53
C PRO A 257 -28.71 -74.81 -3.85
N VAL A 258 -27.57 -74.65 -4.52
CA VAL A 258 -26.25 -75.04 -3.98
C VAL A 258 -25.90 -74.24 -2.72
N LEU A 259 -26.31 -72.96 -2.71
CA LEU A 259 -26.16 -72.08 -1.56
C LEU A 259 -27.26 -72.31 -0.53
N SER A 260 -26.90 -72.29 0.76
CA SER A 260 -27.85 -72.39 1.86
C SER A 260 -28.85 -71.21 1.84
N PRO A 261 -30.16 -71.45 1.99
CA PRO A 261 -31.17 -70.38 2.12
C PRO A 261 -30.89 -69.40 3.27
N ASP A 262 -30.33 -69.91 4.37
CA ASP A 262 -29.96 -69.09 5.53
C ASP A 262 -28.80 -68.16 5.18
N PHE A 263 -27.79 -68.66 4.46
CA PHE A 263 -26.68 -67.85 3.97
C PHE A 263 -27.15 -66.78 2.98
N ILE A 264 -28.04 -67.10 2.05
CA ILE A 264 -28.59 -66.11 1.11
C ILE A 264 -29.33 -65.00 1.86
N THR A 265 -30.13 -65.37 2.87
CA THR A 265 -30.89 -64.42 3.69
C THR A 265 -29.97 -63.49 4.47
N LEU A 266 -28.98 -64.05 5.18
CA LEU A 266 -28.01 -63.27 5.96
C LEU A 266 -27.11 -62.41 5.07
N ARG A 267 -26.71 -62.90 3.89
CA ARG A 267 -25.93 -62.13 2.92
C ARG A 267 -26.72 -60.92 2.40
N ASN A 268 -28.01 -61.09 2.13
CA ASN A 268 -28.85 -59.98 1.68
C ASN A 268 -29.11 -58.99 2.83
N ASP A 269 -29.36 -59.48 4.05
CA ASP A 269 -29.48 -58.64 5.24
C ASP A 269 -28.18 -57.86 5.50
N LEU A 270 -27.01 -58.48 5.31
CA LEU A 270 -25.71 -57.81 5.43
C LEU A 270 -25.58 -56.63 4.46
N GLU A 271 -25.99 -56.80 3.20
CA GLU A 271 -25.98 -55.72 2.21
C GLU A 271 -26.98 -54.62 2.57
N ASP A 272 -28.17 -54.97 3.06
CA ASP A 272 -29.18 -54.00 3.51
C ASP A 272 -28.68 -53.20 4.73
N LYS A 273 -28.08 -53.87 5.73
CA LYS A 273 -27.48 -53.21 6.90
C LYS A 273 -26.27 -52.36 6.55
N LYS A 274 -25.46 -52.78 5.59
CA LYS A 274 -24.35 -51.98 5.04
C LYS A 274 -24.88 -50.69 4.41
N GLN A 275 -25.96 -50.79 3.63
CA GLN A 275 -26.57 -49.62 3.01
C GLN A 275 -27.15 -48.65 4.05
N VAL A 276 -27.83 -49.16 5.07
CA VAL A 276 -28.31 -48.33 6.20
C VAL A 276 -27.15 -47.62 6.89
N PHE A 277 -26.04 -48.33 7.15
CA PHE A 277 -24.84 -47.71 7.72
C PHE A 277 -24.25 -46.62 6.81
N PHE A 278 -24.24 -46.82 5.50
CA PHE A 278 -23.77 -45.82 4.54
C PHE A 278 -24.64 -44.57 4.53
N ASP A 279 -25.96 -44.75 4.57
CA ASP A 279 -26.92 -43.66 4.60
C ASP A 279 -26.79 -42.85 5.90
N ASP A 280 -26.58 -43.51 7.04
CA ASP A 280 -26.35 -42.85 8.32
C ASP A 280 -24.99 -42.12 8.38
N ILE A 281 -23.94 -42.66 7.73
CA ILE A 281 -22.68 -41.93 7.55
C ILE A 281 -22.89 -40.68 6.70
N ASP A 282 -23.63 -40.76 5.59
CA ASP A 282 -23.91 -39.58 4.75
C ASP A 282 -24.68 -38.52 5.52
N GLN A 283 -25.71 -38.91 6.29
CA GLN A 283 -26.45 -37.97 7.13
C GLN A 283 -25.57 -37.30 8.18
N LEU A 284 -24.67 -38.06 8.81
CA LEU A 284 -23.68 -37.54 9.75
C LEU A 284 -22.75 -36.52 9.07
N LEU A 285 -22.19 -36.87 7.91
CA LEU A 285 -21.30 -36.00 7.16
C LEU A 285 -21.99 -34.72 6.68
N ASP A 286 -23.21 -34.83 6.16
CA ASP A 286 -24.00 -33.69 5.70
C ASP A 286 -24.36 -32.74 6.84
N SER A 287 -24.81 -33.29 7.98
CA SER A 287 -25.16 -32.51 9.17
C SER A 287 -23.93 -31.84 9.79
N TRP A 288 -22.78 -32.53 9.81
CA TRP A 288 -21.52 -31.95 10.26
C TRP A 288 -21.03 -30.84 9.33
N ASN A 289 -21.06 -31.06 8.02
CA ASN A 289 -20.71 -30.03 7.04
C ASN A 289 -21.63 -28.80 7.14
N ALA A 290 -22.93 -29.00 7.36
CA ALA A 290 -23.88 -27.93 7.56
C ALA A 290 -23.59 -27.12 8.84
N ASN A 291 -23.22 -27.80 9.94
CA ASN A 291 -22.81 -27.16 11.20
C ASN A 291 -21.55 -26.30 11.01
N ILE A 292 -20.51 -26.83 10.36
CA ILE A 292 -19.27 -26.09 10.06
C ILE A 292 -19.58 -24.86 9.18
N ALA A 293 -20.45 -25.01 8.18
CA ALA A 293 -20.86 -23.91 7.31
C ALA A 293 -21.58 -22.80 8.10
N GLN A 294 -22.48 -23.16 9.01
CA GLN A 294 -23.15 -22.20 9.91
C GLN A 294 -22.15 -21.47 10.81
N GLN A 295 -21.26 -22.20 11.47
CA GLN A 295 -20.23 -21.59 12.33
C GLN A 295 -19.33 -20.62 11.55
N ARG A 296 -18.93 -20.96 10.32
CA ARG A 296 -18.17 -20.05 9.46
C ARG A 296 -18.94 -18.78 9.13
N ILE A 297 -20.24 -18.87 8.84
CA ILE A 297 -21.09 -17.71 8.56
C ILE A 297 -21.18 -16.81 9.81
N GLU A 298 -21.35 -17.37 11.00
CA GLU A 298 -21.38 -16.60 12.25
C GLU A 298 -20.05 -15.92 12.53
N GLN A 299 -18.93 -16.65 12.42
CA GLN A 299 -17.58 -16.08 12.56
C GLN A 299 -17.36 -14.94 11.56
N GLN A 300 -17.77 -15.13 10.30
CA GLN A 300 -17.65 -14.08 9.27
C GLN A 300 -18.47 -12.84 9.61
N ARG A 301 -19.67 -12.98 10.18
CA ARG A 301 -20.49 -11.84 10.64
C ARG A 301 -19.80 -11.08 11.79
N VAL A 302 -19.19 -11.80 12.74
CA VAL A 302 -18.42 -11.16 13.83
C VAL A 302 -17.25 -10.37 13.28
N VAL A 303 -16.47 -10.95 12.37
CA VAL A 303 -15.34 -10.26 11.71
C VAL A 303 -15.81 -9.03 10.93
N GLN A 304 -16.90 -9.13 10.18
CA GLN A 304 -17.47 -7.98 9.47
C GLN A 304 -17.95 -6.88 10.42
N GLY A 305 -18.54 -7.26 11.56
CA GLY A 305 -18.94 -6.32 12.62
C GLY A 305 -17.75 -5.56 13.21
N LEU A 306 -16.67 -6.26 13.54
CA LEU A 306 -15.43 -5.66 14.04
C LEU A 306 -14.82 -4.71 13.00
N LEU A 307 -14.78 -5.11 11.73
CA LEU A 307 -14.26 -4.28 10.64
C LEU A 307 -15.11 -2.99 10.46
N GLY A 308 -16.43 -3.09 10.61
CA GLY A 308 -17.33 -1.93 10.64
C GLY A 308 -17.00 -0.96 11.77
N ILE A 309 -16.76 -1.48 12.98
CA ILE A 309 -16.33 -0.66 14.14
C ILE A 309 -14.98 0.02 13.85
N ASP A 310 -14.02 -0.71 13.28
CA ASP A 310 -12.70 -0.16 12.92
C ASP A 310 -12.81 0.98 11.92
N ILE A 311 -13.68 0.86 10.91
CA ILE A 311 -13.96 1.95 9.95
C ILE A 311 -14.53 3.17 10.68
N VAL A 312 -15.51 2.97 11.58
CA VAL A 312 -16.11 4.07 12.34
C VAL A 312 -15.07 4.77 13.21
N VAL A 313 -14.26 4.01 13.95
CA VAL A 313 -13.17 4.54 14.78
C VAL A 313 -12.19 5.32 13.91
N PHE A 314 -11.77 4.77 12.77
CA PHE A 314 -10.86 5.42 11.83
C PHE A 314 -11.42 6.76 11.32
N VAL A 315 -12.69 6.79 10.90
CA VAL A 315 -13.35 8.03 10.47
C VAL A 315 -13.37 9.05 11.61
N LEU A 316 -13.68 8.62 12.84
CA LEU A 316 -13.72 9.47 14.02
C LEU A 316 -12.34 10.06 14.34
N VAL A 317 -11.27 9.26 14.23
CA VAL A 317 -9.88 9.72 14.33
C VAL A 317 -9.59 10.79 13.28
N VAL A 318 -9.91 10.54 12.01
CA VAL A 318 -9.66 11.49 10.91
C VAL A 318 -10.42 12.81 11.15
N VAL A 319 -11.66 12.75 11.62
CA VAL A 319 -12.45 13.95 11.95
C VAL A 319 -11.81 14.74 13.10
N ILE A 320 -11.42 14.08 14.19
CA ILE A 320 -10.75 14.72 15.33
C ILE A 320 -9.44 15.38 14.88
N VAL A 321 -8.62 14.70 14.09
CA VAL A 321 -7.35 15.23 13.59
C VAL A 321 -7.59 16.45 12.70
N ARG A 322 -8.54 16.39 11.76
CA ARG A 322 -8.89 17.54 10.91
C ARG A 322 -9.42 18.72 11.73
N GLN A 323 -10.27 18.45 12.72
CA GLN A 323 -10.80 19.49 13.60
C GLN A 323 -9.69 20.16 14.43
N SER A 324 -8.73 19.38 14.91
CA SER A 324 -7.58 19.88 15.69
C SER A 324 -6.57 20.66 14.86
N LEU A 325 -6.39 20.32 13.57
CA LEU A 325 -5.43 21.01 12.69
C LEU A 325 -6.00 22.26 11.99
N ASN A 326 -7.32 22.38 11.83
CA ASN A 326 -7.96 23.54 11.19
C ASN A 326 -7.53 24.91 11.75
N PRO A 327 -7.40 25.10 13.09
CA PRO A 327 -7.02 26.38 13.68
C PRO A 327 -5.65 26.92 13.26
N LEU A 328 -4.70 26.05 12.89
CA LEU A 328 -3.35 26.46 12.46
C LEU A 328 -3.38 27.40 11.25
N ASN A 329 -4.38 27.25 10.37
CA ASN A 329 -4.52 28.12 9.19
C ASN A 329 -4.74 29.60 9.57
N PHE A 330 -5.37 29.89 10.71
CA PHE A 330 -5.56 31.28 11.15
C PHE A 330 -4.24 31.92 11.57
N ILE A 331 -3.37 31.16 12.25
CA ILE A 331 -2.05 31.63 12.69
C ILE A 331 -1.13 31.86 11.48
N ILE A 332 -1.15 30.96 10.49
CA ILE A 332 -0.37 31.13 9.24
C ILE A 332 -0.78 32.42 8.51
N ARG A 333 -2.09 32.70 8.43
CA ARG A 333 -2.58 33.96 7.85
C ARG A 333 -2.15 35.18 8.66
N GLY A 334 -2.21 35.11 9.99
CA GLY A 334 -1.71 36.16 10.88
C GLY A 334 -0.22 36.45 10.63
N LEU A 335 0.61 35.41 10.56
CA LEU A 335 2.04 35.54 10.26
C LEU A 335 2.30 36.17 8.88
N SER A 336 1.52 35.82 7.86
CA SER A 336 1.65 36.42 6.52
C SER A 336 1.37 37.93 6.55
N ARG A 337 0.37 38.38 7.31
CA ARG A 337 0.06 39.81 7.42
C ARG A 337 1.11 40.60 8.21
N VAL A 338 1.68 40.00 9.25
CA VAL A 338 2.85 40.57 9.95
C VAL A 338 4.04 40.69 8.99
N LYS A 339 4.29 39.71 8.12
CA LYS A 339 5.34 39.77 7.09
C LYS A 339 5.10 40.91 6.08
N GLU A 340 3.84 41.23 5.78
CA GLU A 340 3.45 42.32 4.88
C GLU A 340 3.48 43.70 5.55
N GLY A 341 3.85 43.80 6.84
CA GLY A 341 3.99 45.06 7.58
C GLY A 341 2.74 45.49 8.36
N PHE A 342 1.70 44.65 8.42
CA PHE A 342 0.51 44.91 9.22
C PHE A 342 0.69 44.37 10.65
N TYR A 343 1.25 45.21 11.53
CA TYR A 343 1.55 44.86 12.92
C TYR A 343 0.36 45.11 13.88
N GLY A 344 0.28 44.32 14.96
CA GLY A 344 -0.76 44.45 16.01
C GLY A 344 -2.09 43.80 15.66
N GLU A 345 -2.12 42.98 14.62
CA GLU A 345 -3.30 42.18 14.29
C GLU A 345 -3.40 40.95 15.18
N LYS A 346 -4.62 40.66 15.62
CA LYS A 346 -4.92 39.57 16.56
C LYS A 346 -5.66 38.44 15.87
N VAL A 347 -5.26 37.23 16.21
CA VAL A 347 -5.99 36.01 15.85
C VAL A 347 -6.92 35.68 17.02
N GLU A 348 -8.22 35.63 16.73
CA GLU A 348 -9.22 35.19 17.71
C GLU A 348 -9.40 33.67 17.61
N TYR A 349 -9.17 33.01 18.74
CA TYR A 349 -9.40 31.58 18.89
C TYR A 349 -9.97 31.32 20.29
N SER A 350 -11.09 30.60 20.33
CA SER A 350 -11.92 30.35 21.51
C SER A 350 -11.72 28.96 22.11
N GLY A 351 -10.79 28.16 21.58
CA GLY A 351 -10.41 26.87 22.17
C GLY A 351 -9.68 27.04 23.51
N LYS A 352 -9.55 25.93 24.25
CA LYS A 352 -8.82 25.84 25.53
C LYS A 352 -7.67 24.82 25.48
N ASP A 353 -7.24 24.46 24.28
CA ASP A 353 -6.17 23.51 23.98
C ASP A 353 -4.83 24.22 23.75
N GLU A 354 -3.79 23.47 23.42
CA GLU A 354 -2.43 23.97 23.15
C GLU A 354 -2.40 25.00 22.00
N VAL A 355 -3.38 24.94 21.10
CA VAL A 355 -3.57 25.95 20.05
C VAL A 355 -3.88 27.32 20.65
N LYS A 356 -4.62 27.39 21.77
CA LYS A 356 -4.92 28.67 22.43
C LYS A 356 -3.67 29.33 22.96
N GLU A 357 -2.80 28.55 23.60
CA GLU A 357 -1.50 29.04 24.09
C GLU A 357 -0.64 29.58 22.93
N LEU A 358 -0.65 28.89 21.79
CA LEU A 358 0.05 29.35 20.58
C LEU A 358 -0.53 30.66 20.03
N VAL A 359 -1.87 30.79 19.99
CA VAL A 359 -2.55 32.03 19.55
C VAL A 359 -2.24 33.19 20.49
N ASP A 360 -2.25 32.97 21.80
CA ASP A 360 -1.94 34.01 22.78
C ASP A 360 -0.48 34.46 22.68
N THR A 361 0.45 33.51 22.47
CA THR A 361 1.86 33.80 22.21
C THR A 361 2.05 34.62 20.92
N PHE A 362 1.35 34.25 19.84
CA PHE A 362 1.36 35.01 18.59
C PHE A 362 0.84 36.44 18.79
N ASN A 363 -0.28 36.61 19.50
CA ASN A 363 -0.87 37.92 19.75
C ASN A 363 0.07 38.81 20.58
N LEU A 364 0.75 38.26 21.59
CA LEU A 364 1.76 38.97 22.38
C LEU A 364 2.95 39.42 21.51
N MET A 365 3.43 38.55 20.63
CA MET A 365 4.50 38.88 19.68
C MET A 365 4.08 40.00 18.72
N SER A 366 2.86 39.92 18.17
CA SER A 366 2.29 40.93 17.26
C SER A 366 2.19 42.31 17.92
N ASP A 367 1.73 42.36 19.18
CA ASP A 367 1.67 43.59 19.97
C ASP A 367 3.08 44.14 20.26
N THR A 368 4.03 43.27 20.64
CA THR A 368 5.42 43.67 20.93
C THR A 368 6.11 44.28 19.70
N ILE A 369 5.91 43.69 18.52
CA ILE A 369 6.47 44.20 17.26
C ILE A 369 5.88 45.59 16.95
N LYS A 370 4.56 45.75 17.09
CA LYS A 370 3.90 47.03 16.87
C LYS A 370 4.43 48.12 17.81
N GLU A 371 4.58 47.82 19.10
CA GLU A 371 5.12 48.76 20.07
C GLU A 371 6.55 49.19 19.71
N LYS A 372 7.39 48.25 19.30
CA LYS A 372 8.78 48.53 18.89
C LYS A 372 8.86 49.39 17.63
N GLU A 373 7.98 49.15 16.66
CA GLU A 373 7.89 49.97 15.45
C GLU A 373 7.43 51.39 15.77
N GLU A 374 6.42 51.54 16.63
CA GLU A 374 5.96 52.86 17.07
C GLU A 374 7.04 53.62 17.87
N GLU A 375 7.80 52.92 18.72
CA GLU A 375 8.94 53.47 19.46
C GLU A 375 10.04 53.96 18.51
N ALA A 376 10.44 53.14 17.53
CA ALA A 376 11.42 53.50 16.52
C ALA A 376 10.99 54.74 15.74
N ARG A 377 9.74 54.77 15.26
CA ARG A 377 9.19 55.92 14.53
C ARG A 377 9.18 57.21 15.36
N ARG A 378 8.87 57.12 16.66
CA ARG A 378 8.93 58.29 17.56
C ARG A 378 10.35 58.79 17.74
N ASN A 379 11.33 57.89 17.86
CA ASN A 379 12.73 58.26 17.98
C ASN A 379 13.24 58.96 16.72
N ASP A 380 12.85 58.49 15.53
CA ASP A 380 13.21 59.14 14.27
C ASP A 380 12.64 60.57 14.19
N LEU A 381 11.35 60.73 14.50
CA LEU A 381 10.72 62.06 14.54
C LEU A 381 11.39 62.99 15.56
N ALA A 382 11.70 62.50 16.76
CA ALA A 382 12.36 63.29 17.79
C ALA A 382 13.78 63.71 17.38
N LYS A 383 14.51 62.82 16.68
CA LYS A 383 15.83 63.13 16.12
C LYS A 383 15.74 64.24 15.08
N ASP A 384 14.75 64.19 14.20
CA ASP A 384 14.53 65.22 13.17
C ASP A 384 14.21 66.58 13.79
N GLU A 385 13.29 66.61 14.76
CA GLU A 385 12.93 67.83 15.51
C GLU A 385 14.13 68.42 16.25
N PHE A 386 14.93 67.58 16.90
CA PHE A 386 16.13 68.01 17.62
C PHE A 386 17.17 68.69 16.71
N LEU A 387 17.43 68.12 15.53
CA LEU A 387 18.41 68.67 14.58
C LEU A 387 17.94 70.00 13.98
N ALA A 388 16.64 70.12 13.68
CA ALA A 388 16.06 71.37 13.21
C ALA A 388 16.17 72.48 14.28
N MET A 389 15.83 72.16 15.53
CA MET A 389 15.91 73.08 16.67
C MET A 389 17.35 73.56 16.91
N ILE A 390 18.31 72.64 17.03
CA ILE A 390 19.72 72.99 17.32
C ILE A 390 20.28 73.94 16.26
N THR A 391 19.93 73.76 14.99
CA THR A 391 20.40 74.65 13.95
C THR A 391 19.88 76.08 14.14
N HIS A 392 18.59 76.23 14.44
CA HIS A 392 18.01 77.55 14.68
C HIS A 392 18.68 78.25 15.87
N GLU A 393 18.88 77.51 16.96
CA GLU A 393 19.50 78.03 18.19
C GLU A 393 20.98 78.37 18.03
N LEU A 394 21.71 77.70 17.12
CA LEU A 394 23.10 78.04 16.81
C LEU A 394 23.22 79.21 15.82
N LYS A 395 22.28 79.35 14.88
CA LYS A 395 22.28 80.45 13.89
C LYS A 395 22.02 81.80 14.56
N THR A 396 21.07 81.86 15.49
CA THR A 396 20.67 83.08 16.21
C THR A 396 21.83 83.83 16.88
N PRO A 397 22.73 83.21 17.65
CA PRO A 397 23.87 83.90 18.28
C PRO A 397 25.03 84.19 17.31
N LEU A 398 25.20 83.41 16.23
CA LEU A 398 26.30 83.61 15.28
C LEU A 398 26.10 84.83 14.38
N VAL A 399 24.86 85.13 14.00
CA VAL A 399 24.56 86.29 13.14
C VAL A 399 24.98 87.62 13.81
N PRO A 400 24.65 87.89 15.09
CA PRO A 400 25.16 89.06 15.81
C PRO A 400 26.68 89.07 15.99
N ILE A 401 27.32 87.92 16.26
CA ILE A 401 28.79 87.84 16.37
C ILE A 401 29.45 88.32 15.08
N GLN A 402 28.95 87.87 13.92
CA GLN A 402 29.43 88.30 12.62
C GLN A 402 29.12 89.79 12.39
N GLY A 403 27.90 90.24 12.69
CA GLY A 403 27.49 91.64 12.53
C GLY A 403 28.32 92.62 13.38
N TYR A 404 28.62 92.28 14.64
CA TYR A 404 29.50 93.10 15.48
C TYR A 404 30.95 93.08 15.01
N ALA A 405 31.45 91.93 14.53
CA ALA A 405 32.77 91.88 13.92
C ALA A 405 32.84 92.79 12.67
N ASP A 406 31.80 92.81 11.84
CA ASP A 406 31.70 93.70 10.66
C ASP A 406 31.64 95.19 11.03
N LEU A 407 30.84 95.54 12.05
CA LEU A 407 30.77 96.91 12.58
C LEU A 407 32.11 97.39 13.13
N LEU A 408 32.86 96.52 13.81
CA LEU A 408 34.19 96.85 14.32
C LEU A 408 35.20 96.97 13.18
N LEU A 409 35.22 96.03 12.22
CA LEU A 409 36.16 96.02 11.08
C LEU A 409 35.99 97.21 10.14
N SER A 410 34.77 97.73 10.03
CA SER A 410 34.43 98.95 9.27
C SER A 410 34.77 100.25 10.01
N GLU A 411 35.37 100.16 11.21
CA GLU A 411 35.82 101.29 12.05
C GLU A 411 34.70 102.26 12.48
N HIS A 412 33.42 101.88 12.36
CA HIS A 412 32.27 102.70 12.78
C HIS A 412 32.25 102.96 14.30
N LEU A 413 32.92 102.12 15.10
CA LEU A 413 33.01 102.22 16.56
C LEU A 413 34.39 102.69 17.06
N GLY A 414 35.28 103.12 16.16
CA GLY A 414 36.61 103.62 16.47
C GLY A 414 37.73 103.00 15.63
N LYS A 415 38.92 103.63 15.66
CA LYS A 415 40.11 103.17 14.92
C LYS A 415 40.67 101.89 15.54
N LEU A 416 40.96 100.91 14.70
CA LEU A 416 41.57 99.64 15.11
C LEU A 416 43.09 99.65 14.94
N THR A 417 43.82 99.05 15.89
CA THR A 417 45.22 98.68 15.65
C THR A 417 45.29 97.50 14.67
N ALA A 418 46.44 97.33 13.99
CA ALA A 418 46.64 96.24 13.04
C ALA A 418 46.37 94.84 13.67
N LYS A 419 46.83 94.63 14.91
CA LYS A 419 46.58 93.38 15.66
C LYS A 419 45.09 93.17 15.98
N GLN A 420 44.35 94.22 16.34
CA GLN A 420 42.91 94.12 16.59
C GLN A 420 42.14 93.80 15.31
N ARG A 421 42.49 94.44 14.19
CA ARG A 421 41.90 94.14 12.88
C ARG A 421 42.13 92.68 12.49
N GLU A 422 43.35 92.17 12.65
CA GLU A 422 43.68 90.77 12.40
C GLU A 422 42.83 89.81 13.24
N ARG A 423 42.70 90.06 14.56
CA ARG A 423 41.88 89.22 15.44
C ARG A 423 40.39 89.26 15.10
N LEU A 424 39.85 90.43 14.77
CA LEU A 424 38.44 90.57 14.36
C LEU A 424 38.19 89.87 13.02
N GLN A 425 39.14 89.91 12.10
CA GLN A 425 39.05 89.18 10.85
C GLN A 425 39.01 87.66 11.08
N ILE A 426 39.82 87.15 12.02
CA ILE A 426 39.77 85.73 12.41
C ILE A 426 38.39 85.38 13.00
N ILE A 427 37.86 86.18 13.94
CA ILE A 427 36.54 85.95 14.55
C ILE A 427 35.45 85.92 13.47
N LYS A 428 35.45 86.89 12.55
CA LYS A 428 34.49 86.96 11.44
C LYS A 428 34.58 85.71 10.57
N THR A 429 35.78 85.32 10.14
CA THR A 429 35.97 84.14 9.29
C THR A 429 35.53 82.87 10.01
N SER A 430 35.87 82.69 11.29
CA SER A 430 35.45 81.52 12.07
C SER A 430 33.93 81.45 12.27
N ALA A 431 33.26 82.58 12.53
CA ALA A 431 31.80 82.63 12.64
C ALA A 431 31.11 82.29 11.31
N ALA A 432 31.63 82.81 10.19
CA ALA A 432 31.14 82.48 8.85
C ALA A 432 31.31 80.98 8.52
N SER A 433 32.48 80.39 8.84
CA SER A 433 32.71 78.95 8.65
C SER A 433 31.78 78.08 9.48
N LEU A 434 31.47 78.48 10.72
CA LEU A 434 30.53 77.72 11.56
C LEU A 434 29.10 77.78 11.02
N LEU A 435 28.65 78.95 10.53
CA LEU A 435 27.36 79.09 9.85
C LEU A 435 27.28 78.23 8.58
N GLU A 436 28.35 78.17 7.79
CA GLU A 436 28.46 77.31 6.59
C GLU A 436 28.29 75.83 6.97
N ILE A 437 29.03 75.34 7.99
CA ILE A 437 28.93 73.94 8.46
C ILE A 437 27.52 73.61 8.96
N ILE A 438 26.89 74.51 9.72
CA ILE A 438 25.55 74.32 10.23
C ILE A 438 24.52 74.27 9.09
N SER A 439 24.69 75.14 8.08
CA SER A 439 23.83 75.16 6.90
C SER A 439 23.98 73.87 6.08
N ASP A 440 25.22 73.41 5.88
CA ASP A 440 25.53 72.14 5.21
C ASP A 440 24.89 70.95 5.92
N LEU A 441 24.94 70.92 7.26
CA LEU A 441 24.34 69.85 8.05
C LEU A 441 22.81 69.78 7.84
N LEU A 442 22.14 70.93 7.84
CA LEU A 442 20.70 70.99 7.57
C LEU A 442 20.35 70.60 6.13
N ASP A 443 21.09 71.10 5.15
CA ASP A 443 20.83 70.76 3.75
C ASP A 443 21.02 69.26 3.52
N ALA A 444 22.05 68.65 4.13
CA ALA A 444 22.26 67.20 4.10
C ALA A 444 21.11 66.41 4.76
N GLN A 445 20.51 66.92 5.84
CA GLN A 445 19.34 66.31 6.48
C GLN A 445 18.08 66.44 5.61
N LYS A 446 17.81 67.65 5.09
CA LYS A 446 16.67 67.88 4.19
C LYS A 446 16.75 67.04 2.92
N LEU A 447 17.95 66.79 2.40
CA LEU A 447 18.19 65.89 1.27
C LEU A 447 17.86 64.44 1.61
N GLU A 448 18.27 63.94 2.79
CA GLU A 448 17.94 62.59 3.26
C GLU A 448 16.43 62.38 3.40
N LEU A 449 15.72 63.39 3.89
CA LEU A 449 14.28 63.35 4.10
C LEU A 449 13.48 63.65 2.81
N GLY A 450 14.15 63.96 1.68
CA GLY A 450 13.49 64.41 0.45
C GLY A 450 12.73 65.74 0.59
N GLN A 451 13.01 66.51 1.65
CA GLN A 451 12.33 67.75 2.00
C GLN A 451 13.01 69.01 1.42
N LEU A 452 14.11 68.85 0.68
CA LEU A 452 14.78 69.97 0.02
C LEU A 452 13.92 70.48 -1.15
N ARG A 453 13.17 71.56 -0.93
CA ARG A 453 12.41 72.23 -1.98
C ARG A 453 13.37 72.98 -2.91
N MET A 454 13.28 72.70 -4.21
CA MET A 454 14.00 73.44 -5.26
C MET A 454 13.03 74.29 -6.07
N ARG A 455 13.50 75.45 -6.52
CA ARG A 455 12.80 76.31 -7.46
C ARG A 455 13.48 76.21 -8.82
N LYS A 456 13.06 75.22 -9.61
CA LYS A 456 13.60 75.01 -10.96
C LYS A 456 12.87 75.95 -11.92
N GLU A 457 13.61 76.89 -12.49
CA GLU A 457 13.08 77.84 -13.47
C GLU A 457 13.95 77.76 -14.74
N PRO A 458 13.36 77.92 -15.95
CA PRO A 458 14.14 78.01 -17.18
C PRO A 458 15.04 79.25 -17.14
N SER A 459 16.36 79.03 -17.08
CA SER A 459 17.33 80.12 -17.15
C SER A 459 18.62 79.71 -17.83
N ASN A 460 19.43 80.71 -18.16
CA ASN A 460 20.72 80.49 -18.80
C ASN A 460 21.73 79.90 -17.81
N ILE A 461 22.25 78.70 -18.10
CA ILE A 461 23.27 78.07 -17.26
C ILE A 461 24.58 78.87 -17.29
N LYS A 462 24.88 79.54 -18.41
CA LYS A 462 26.07 80.38 -18.58
C LYS A 462 26.11 81.49 -17.53
N GLU A 463 25.00 82.22 -17.37
CA GLU A 463 24.89 83.31 -16.39
C GLU A 463 25.09 82.79 -14.95
N THR A 464 24.55 81.61 -14.65
CA THR A 464 24.72 80.97 -13.33
C THR A 464 26.18 80.59 -13.07
N ILE A 465 26.87 80.06 -14.08
CA ILE A 465 28.30 79.71 -14.00
C ILE A 465 29.16 80.97 -13.87
N GLU A 466 28.93 81.99 -14.68
CA GLU A 466 29.66 83.27 -14.61
C GLU A 466 29.52 83.91 -13.23
N ASN A 467 28.29 83.98 -12.69
CA ASN A 467 28.03 84.50 -11.34
C ASN A 467 28.72 83.69 -10.23
N ALA A 468 28.84 82.37 -10.40
CA ALA A 468 29.56 81.51 -9.47
C ALA A 468 31.07 81.79 -9.53
N VAL A 469 31.64 81.91 -10.73
CA VAL A 469 33.07 82.17 -10.96
C VAL A 469 33.48 83.55 -10.43
N THR A 470 32.74 84.62 -10.76
CA THR A 470 33.02 85.99 -10.31
C THR A 470 33.06 86.12 -8.78
N SER A 471 32.34 85.25 -8.06
CA SER A 471 32.35 85.24 -6.59
C SER A 471 33.72 84.83 -6.00
N PHE A 472 34.63 84.27 -6.80
CA PHE A 472 35.97 83.84 -6.38
C PHE A 472 37.11 84.70 -6.93
N ASP A 473 36.85 85.77 -7.69
CA ASP A 473 37.90 86.58 -8.34
C ASP A 473 38.97 87.06 -7.34
N THR A 474 38.55 87.59 -6.19
CA THR A 474 39.47 88.06 -5.14
C THR A 474 40.32 86.92 -4.54
N GLU A 475 39.77 85.72 -4.41
CA GLU A 475 40.48 84.57 -3.86
C GLU A 475 41.45 83.96 -4.88
N LEU A 476 41.07 83.93 -6.15
CA LEU A 476 41.90 83.49 -7.27
C LEU A 476 43.09 84.44 -7.48
N GLU A 477 42.85 85.76 -7.44
CA GLU A 477 43.92 86.78 -7.49
C GLU A 477 44.89 86.64 -6.32
N LYS A 478 44.38 86.49 -5.09
CA LYS A 478 45.20 86.34 -3.89
C LYS A 478 46.11 85.11 -3.95
N ASN A 479 45.63 84.01 -4.53
CA ASN A 479 46.37 82.76 -4.65
C ASN A 479 47.15 82.63 -5.98
N ASN A 480 47.06 83.64 -6.87
CA ASN A 480 47.63 83.65 -8.22
C ASN A 480 47.27 82.37 -9.01
N ILE A 481 45.98 82.03 -9.02
CA ILE A 481 45.40 80.88 -9.74
C ILE A 481 44.68 81.41 -10.98
N LYS A 482 44.92 80.80 -12.14
CA LYS A 482 44.22 81.16 -13.38
C LYS A 482 42.92 80.37 -13.49
N ILE A 483 41.81 81.04 -13.75
CA ILE A 483 40.55 80.40 -14.14
C ILE A 483 40.24 80.71 -15.59
N SER A 484 39.82 79.71 -16.36
CA SER A 484 39.34 79.88 -17.74
C SER A 484 37.93 79.30 -17.88
N THR A 485 37.09 79.97 -18.65
CA THR A 485 35.70 79.57 -18.87
C THR A 485 35.45 79.31 -20.35
N ASN A 486 34.87 78.15 -20.67
CA ASN A 486 34.40 77.81 -22.01
C ASN A 486 32.90 77.47 -21.94
N LEU A 487 32.04 78.48 -22.11
CA LEU A 487 30.63 78.35 -21.78
C LEU A 487 29.74 78.53 -23.01
N GLU A 488 28.94 77.52 -23.30
CA GLU A 488 27.88 77.58 -24.31
C GLU A 488 26.63 78.29 -23.74
N ASP A 489 25.91 79.02 -24.60
CA ASP A 489 24.67 79.72 -24.24
C ASP A 489 23.50 78.72 -24.24
N ILE A 490 23.15 78.19 -23.06
CA ILE A 490 22.21 77.08 -22.93
C ILE A 490 21.11 77.39 -21.90
N GLN A 491 19.86 77.30 -22.33
CA GLN A 491 18.68 77.37 -21.46
C GLN A 491 18.35 75.99 -20.88
N VAL A 492 18.26 75.88 -19.56
CA VAL A 492 17.87 74.65 -18.85
C VAL A 492 17.09 74.99 -17.59
N SER A 493 16.09 74.18 -17.24
CA SER A 493 15.31 74.36 -16.00
C SER A 493 16.14 73.93 -14.79
N HIS A 494 16.55 74.89 -13.97
CA HIS A 494 17.36 74.61 -12.78
C HIS A 494 17.13 75.65 -11.67
N ASP A 495 17.49 75.28 -10.45
CA ASP A 495 17.53 76.21 -9.33
C ASP A 495 18.89 76.92 -9.30
N GLN A 496 18.90 78.19 -9.69
CA GLN A 496 20.14 78.98 -9.83
C GLN A 496 20.95 79.04 -8.54
N GLU A 497 20.30 79.21 -7.38
CA GLU A 497 20.99 79.31 -6.09
C GLU A 497 21.64 77.97 -5.73
N ARG A 498 20.93 76.85 -5.95
CA ARG A 498 21.44 75.51 -5.66
C ARG A 498 22.52 75.06 -6.63
N ILE A 499 22.42 75.39 -7.91
CA ILE A 499 23.49 75.11 -8.88
C ILE A 499 24.70 76.01 -8.62
N LYS A 500 24.50 77.27 -8.24
CA LYS A 500 25.60 78.13 -7.75
C LYS A 500 26.30 77.50 -6.54
N GLN A 501 25.56 76.93 -5.59
CA GLN A 501 26.12 76.20 -4.45
C GLN A 501 26.96 74.99 -4.88
N VAL A 502 26.48 74.20 -5.85
CA VAL A 502 27.25 73.08 -6.45
C VAL A 502 28.57 73.60 -7.03
N LEU A 503 28.50 74.62 -7.88
CA LEU A 503 29.66 75.21 -8.55
C LEU A 503 30.64 75.81 -7.55
N SER A 504 30.16 76.55 -6.55
CA SER A 504 31.00 77.11 -5.49
C SER A 504 31.73 76.02 -4.71
N ASN A 505 31.07 74.90 -4.38
CA ASN A 505 31.71 73.78 -3.69
C ASN A 505 32.78 73.10 -4.57
N LEU A 506 32.51 72.92 -5.86
CA LEU A 506 33.48 72.32 -6.79
C LEU A 506 34.69 73.25 -7.02
N ILE A 507 34.46 74.54 -7.26
CA ILE A 507 35.53 75.54 -7.47
C ILE A 507 36.38 75.70 -6.21
N LYS A 508 35.76 75.79 -5.01
CA LYS A 508 36.49 75.86 -3.73
C LYS A 508 37.33 74.60 -3.49
N ASN A 509 36.83 73.42 -3.84
CA ASN A 509 37.61 72.18 -3.78
C ASN A 509 38.81 72.23 -4.74
N SER A 510 38.63 72.73 -5.96
CA SER A 510 39.72 72.90 -6.93
C SER A 510 40.77 73.92 -6.47
N ILE A 511 40.37 75.08 -5.93
CA ILE A 511 41.29 76.08 -5.35
C ILE A 511 42.14 75.46 -4.23
N ASN A 512 41.54 74.65 -3.36
CA ASN A 512 42.24 73.99 -2.26
C ASN A 512 43.24 72.91 -2.72
N ALA A 513 42.98 72.29 -3.87
CA ALA A 513 43.75 71.19 -4.43
C ALA A 513 44.94 71.65 -5.30
N VAL A 514 44.87 72.84 -5.91
CA VAL A 514 45.94 73.40 -6.74
C VAL A 514 47.05 74.05 -5.91
N LYS A 515 48.25 74.15 -6.50
CA LYS A 515 49.39 74.84 -5.88
C LYS A 515 49.32 76.35 -6.22
N PRO A 516 49.45 77.26 -5.24
CA PRO A 516 49.46 78.70 -5.51
C PRO A 516 50.53 79.10 -6.55
N GLY A 517 50.19 80.03 -7.45
CA GLY A 517 51.09 80.56 -8.49
C GLY A 517 51.21 79.76 -9.79
N VAL A 518 50.82 78.48 -9.80
CA VAL A 518 50.79 77.61 -11.00
C VAL A 518 49.44 76.91 -11.20
N GLY A 519 48.47 77.21 -10.34
CA GLY A 519 47.14 76.60 -10.38
C GLY A 519 46.35 77.06 -11.60
N GLU A 520 45.72 76.11 -12.28
CA GLU A 520 44.82 76.34 -13.40
C GLU A 520 43.51 75.60 -13.13
N ILE A 521 42.40 76.32 -13.27
CA ILE A 521 41.04 75.80 -13.17
C ILE A 521 40.32 76.12 -14.49
N GLN A 522 39.65 75.13 -15.07
CA GLN A 522 38.85 75.30 -16.27
C GLN A 522 37.40 74.91 -15.97
N VAL A 523 36.47 75.81 -16.26
CA VAL A 523 35.04 75.55 -16.16
C VAL A 523 34.44 75.51 -17.56
N GLU A 524 33.81 74.41 -17.92
CA GLU A 524 33.24 74.21 -19.25
C GLU A 524 31.76 73.84 -19.14
N SER A 525 30.93 74.35 -20.04
CA SER A 525 29.56 73.89 -20.23
C SER A 525 29.30 73.55 -21.69
N LYS A 526 28.73 72.37 -21.93
CA LYS A 526 28.46 71.81 -23.26
C LYS A 526 27.04 71.30 -23.37
N ASP A 527 26.41 71.59 -24.51
CA ASP A 527 25.14 71.01 -24.90
C ASP A 527 25.34 69.60 -25.46
N LYS A 528 24.77 68.59 -24.80
CA LYS A 528 24.77 67.20 -25.28
C LYS A 528 23.44 66.79 -25.90
N GLY A 529 22.53 67.74 -26.12
CA GLY A 529 21.22 67.54 -26.74
C GLY A 529 20.11 67.26 -25.73
N ASP A 530 20.19 66.13 -25.01
CA ASP A 530 19.21 65.72 -23.98
C ASP A 530 19.55 66.25 -22.58
N HIS A 531 20.80 66.67 -22.36
CA HIS A 531 21.25 67.27 -21.11
C HIS A 531 22.34 68.32 -21.37
N VAL A 532 22.55 69.18 -20.38
CA VAL A 532 23.72 70.06 -20.26
C VAL A 532 24.77 69.34 -19.43
N GLU A 533 26.00 69.29 -19.92
CA GLU A 533 27.15 68.82 -19.17
C GLU A 533 27.97 70.02 -18.70
N VAL A 534 28.26 70.08 -17.41
CA VAL A 534 29.10 71.13 -16.81
C VAL A 534 30.27 70.45 -16.11
N SER A 535 31.49 70.85 -16.45
CA SER A 535 32.72 70.30 -15.86
C SER A 535 33.58 71.38 -15.21
N VAL A 536 34.19 71.03 -14.09
CA VAL A 536 35.20 71.83 -13.37
C VAL A 536 36.46 70.98 -13.29
N GLN A 537 37.48 71.40 -14.04
CA GLN A 537 38.77 70.74 -14.14
C GLN A 537 39.84 71.56 -13.43
N ASP A 538 40.71 70.90 -12.66
CA ASP A 538 41.89 71.51 -12.05
C ASP A 538 43.17 70.75 -12.39
N ASN A 539 44.32 71.41 -12.22
CA ASN A 539 45.66 70.81 -12.32
C ASN A 539 46.29 70.47 -10.95
N GLY A 540 45.44 70.17 -9.95
CA GLY A 540 45.84 69.97 -8.57
C GLY A 540 46.48 68.62 -8.26
N VAL A 541 46.56 68.29 -6.96
CA VAL A 541 47.21 67.06 -6.47
C VAL A 541 46.57 65.76 -6.97
N GLY A 542 45.33 65.81 -7.47
CA GLY A 542 44.57 64.65 -7.92
C GLY A 542 44.15 63.72 -6.77
N ILE A 543 43.34 62.72 -7.08
CA ILE A 543 42.71 61.80 -6.12
C ILE A 543 43.00 60.36 -6.52
N ALA A 544 43.50 59.56 -5.58
CA ALA A 544 43.78 58.14 -5.79
C ALA A 544 42.48 57.36 -6.09
N THR A 545 42.54 56.43 -7.05
CA THR A 545 41.37 55.72 -7.59
C THR A 545 40.55 55.00 -6.51
N ASP A 546 41.22 54.41 -5.52
CA ASP A 546 40.61 53.72 -4.37
C ASP A 546 39.85 54.67 -3.42
N LYS A 547 40.15 55.96 -3.45
CA LYS A 547 39.49 56.99 -2.62
C LYS A 547 38.33 57.69 -3.35
N GLN A 548 38.15 57.48 -4.66
CA GLN A 548 37.14 58.19 -5.45
C GLN A 548 35.70 57.74 -5.14
N ASP A 549 35.48 56.45 -4.89
CA ASP A 549 34.15 55.87 -4.59
C ASP A 549 33.53 56.43 -3.29
N GLY A 550 34.36 56.94 -2.38
CA GLY A 550 33.93 57.51 -1.11
C GLY A 550 33.58 59.00 -1.16
N LEU A 551 33.99 59.74 -2.19
CA LEU A 551 33.99 61.22 -2.19
C LEU A 551 32.60 61.85 -2.00
N PHE A 552 31.55 61.16 -2.43
CA PHE A 552 30.18 61.65 -2.30
C PHE A 552 29.45 61.13 -1.05
N LYS A 553 30.13 60.40 -0.15
CA LYS A 553 29.58 59.98 1.15
C LYS A 553 29.69 61.11 2.18
N LYS A 554 28.69 61.22 3.06
CA LYS A 554 28.68 62.22 4.13
C LYS A 554 29.88 62.02 5.07
N PHE A 555 30.50 63.12 5.48
CA PHE A 555 31.64 63.16 6.40
C PHE A 555 32.90 62.44 5.90
N TYR A 556 32.95 62.06 4.62
CA TYR A 556 34.12 61.39 4.05
C TYR A 556 35.20 62.41 3.67
N GLN A 557 36.45 62.14 4.06
CA GLN A 557 37.62 62.98 3.77
C GLN A 557 38.83 62.09 3.44
N VAL A 558 39.58 62.48 2.40
CA VAL A 558 40.66 61.68 1.81
C VAL A 558 41.87 61.51 2.75
N ASP A 559 42.20 62.51 3.58
CA ASP A 559 43.24 62.43 4.63
C ASP A 559 42.91 63.36 5.82
N ALA A 560 42.68 62.77 7.00
CA ALA A 560 42.26 63.49 8.22
C ALA A 560 43.40 64.26 8.95
N SER A 561 44.65 64.12 8.50
CA SER A 561 45.85 64.72 9.13
C SER A 561 46.26 66.07 8.52
N LEU A 562 45.90 66.35 7.27
CA LEU A 562 46.15 67.63 6.55
C LEU A 562 45.11 68.73 6.84
N THR A 563 44.04 68.39 7.57
CA THR A 563 42.82 69.21 7.70
C THR A 563 42.86 70.28 8.79
N ARG A 564 43.84 70.30 9.71
CA ARG A 564 43.95 71.38 10.70
C ARG A 564 44.28 72.75 10.09
N GLU A 565 44.90 72.78 8.90
CA GLU A 565 45.28 74.03 8.23
C GLU A 565 44.30 74.49 7.13
N LYS A 566 43.49 73.59 6.53
CA LYS A 566 42.68 73.91 5.33
C LYS A 566 41.15 73.80 5.47
N GLY A 567 40.60 73.15 6.49
CA GLY A 567 39.16 73.17 6.83
C GLY A 567 38.20 72.52 5.80
N GLY A 568 37.27 71.68 6.27
CA GLY A 568 36.18 71.14 5.44
C GLY A 568 35.19 70.32 6.25
N SER A 569 33.89 70.44 5.95
CA SER A 569 32.80 69.70 6.64
C SER A 569 32.70 68.23 6.21
N GLY A 570 33.26 67.87 5.05
CA GLY A 570 33.02 66.56 4.41
C GLY A 570 31.58 66.37 3.91
N LEU A 571 30.77 67.43 3.91
CA LEU A 571 29.38 67.41 3.44
C LEU A 571 29.23 67.99 2.04
N GLY A 572 30.11 68.90 1.62
CA GLY A 572 29.97 69.66 0.36
C GLY A 572 29.73 68.80 -0.89
N LEU A 573 30.52 67.75 -1.11
CA LEU A 573 30.34 66.86 -2.28
C LEU A 573 29.08 65.98 -2.17
N ALA A 574 28.73 65.53 -0.96
CA ALA A 574 27.49 64.80 -0.73
C ALA A 574 26.24 65.67 -0.99
N ILE A 575 26.30 66.96 -0.61
CA ILE A 575 25.27 67.96 -0.93
C ILE A 575 25.23 68.20 -2.43
N CYS A 576 26.38 68.35 -3.10
CA CYS A 576 26.41 68.50 -4.56
C CYS A 576 25.71 67.34 -5.27
N LYS A 577 26.02 66.11 -4.87
CA LYS A 577 25.36 64.91 -5.40
C LYS A 577 23.86 64.96 -5.16
N GLY A 578 23.43 65.23 -3.92
CA GLY A 578 22.02 65.30 -3.57
C GLY A 578 21.27 66.37 -4.36
N ILE A 579 21.85 67.56 -4.57
CA ILE A 579 21.26 68.64 -5.39
C ILE A 579 21.14 68.21 -6.86
N ILE A 580 22.19 67.64 -7.43
CA ILE A 580 22.22 67.23 -8.84
C ILE A 580 21.25 66.08 -9.11
N GLU A 581 21.20 65.06 -8.25
CA GLU A 581 20.24 63.96 -8.37
C GLU A 581 18.79 64.44 -8.26
N ASN A 582 18.54 65.40 -7.37
CA ASN A 582 17.25 66.07 -7.25
C ASN A 582 16.88 66.92 -8.49
N HIS A 583 17.88 67.38 -9.25
CA HIS A 583 17.68 67.97 -10.58
C HIS A 583 17.47 66.91 -11.70
N GLY A 584 17.51 65.61 -11.38
CA GLY A 584 17.43 64.52 -12.35
C GLY A 584 18.75 64.26 -13.09
N GLY A 585 19.84 64.88 -12.63
CA GLY A 585 21.17 64.79 -13.19
C GLY A 585 22.05 63.73 -12.54
N LYS A 586 23.31 63.67 -12.97
CA LYS A 586 24.36 62.84 -12.35
C LYS A 586 25.61 63.68 -12.14
N ILE A 587 26.37 63.38 -11.08
CA ILE A 587 27.69 63.97 -10.83
C ILE A 587 28.74 62.85 -10.78
N THR A 588 29.88 63.07 -11.43
CA THR A 588 30.99 62.12 -11.53
C THR A 588 32.31 62.85 -11.34
N VAL A 589 33.37 62.08 -11.09
CA VAL A 589 34.74 62.58 -10.97
C VAL A 589 35.65 61.68 -11.80
N GLN A 590 36.59 62.32 -12.50
CA GLN A 590 37.72 61.65 -13.14
C GLN A 590 38.99 62.29 -12.61
N SER A 591 39.84 61.50 -11.96
CA SER A 591 41.08 62.01 -11.40
C SER A 591 42.15 60.92 -11.36
N ALA A 592 43.41 61.34 -11.38
CA ALA A 592 44.55 60.47 -11.08
C ALA A 592 45.55 61.27 -10.24
N PRO A 593 46.33 60.62 -9.36
CA PRO A 593 47.35 61.29 -8.57
C PRO A 593 48.28 62.14 -9.44
N HIS A 594 48.48 63.39 -9.06
CA HIS A 594 49.31 64.41 -9.72
C HIS A 594 48.87 64.83 -11.13
N GLN A 595 47.68 64.45 -11.57
CA GLN A 595 47.12 64.83 -12.88
C GLN A 595 45.91 65.77 -12.77
N GLY A 596 45.60 66.24 -11.55
CA GLY A 596 44.42 67.05 -11.28
C GLY A 596 43.12 66.24 -11.21
N SER A 597 42.00 66.96 -11.14
CA SER A 597 40.67 66.36 -11.04
C SER A 597 39.68 67.05 -11.96
N THR A 598 38.78 66.29 -12.57
CA THR A 598 37.65 66.80 -13.34
C THR A 598 36.36 66.31 -12.71
N PHE A 599 35.61 67.23 -12.10
CA PHE A 599 34.26 66.97 -11.63
C PHE A 599 33.27 67.35 -12.72
N THR A 600 32.38 66.44 -13.08
CA THR A 600 31.38 66.66 -14.14
C THR A 600 29.99 66.41 -13.59
N PHE A 601 29.06 67.34 -13.80
CA PHE A 601 27.65 67.12 -13.52
C PHE A 601 26.77 67.37 -14.74
N THR A 602 25.62 66.71 -14.78
CA THR A 602 24.64 66.85 -15.85
C THR A 602 23.34 67.45 -15.34
N LEU A 603 22.67 68.25 -16.18
CA LEU A 603 21.31 68.74 -15.96
C LEU A 603 20.43 68.35 -17.15
N PRO A 604 19.36 67.57 -16.97
CA PRO A 604 18.50 67.17 -18.08
C PRO A 604 17.78 68.38 -18.67
N LYS A 605 17.71 68.47 -19.99
CA LYS A 605 16.85 69.43 -20.69
C LYS A 605 15.47 68.80 -20.83
N GLU A 606 14.44 69.47 -20.33
CA GLU A 606 13.07 68.98 -20.50
C GLU A 606 12.70 68.95 -21.99
N ASN A 607 12.73 67.76 -22.60
CA ASN A 607 12.16 67.47 -23.90
C ASN A 607 11.00 66.45 -23.74
N LYS A 608 9.77 67.00 -23.74
CA LYS A 608 8.43 66.38 -23.90
C LYS A 608 7.73 65.69 -22.69
N PRO A 609 6.39 65.79 -22.64
CA PRO A 609 5.55 65.30 -21.54
C PRO A 609 5.56 63.78 -21.47
N VAL A 610 5.78 63.25 -20.28
CA VAL A 610 5.47 61.85 -19.96
C VAL A 610 3.94 61.73 -20.00
N GLY A 611 3.43 61.06 -21.03
CA GLY A 611 2.02 60.71 -21.14
C GLY A 611 1.59 59.87 -19.94
N GLY A 612 0.63 60.37 -19.17
CA GLY A 612 -0.08 59.59 -18.17
C GLY A 612 -0.90 58.50 -18.86
N ALA A 613 -0.58 57.24 -18.57
CA ALA A 613 -1.52 56.15 -18.75
C ALA A 613 -2.62 56.27 -17.67
N PRO A 614 -3.91 56.15 -18.03
CA PRO A 614 -4.99 56.13 -17.04
C PRO A 614 -4.91 54.84 -16.22
N ILE A 615 -5.02 55.02 -14.90
CA ILE A 615 -5.15 53.95 -13.91
C ILE A 615 -6.47 53.21 -14.19
N SER A 616 -6.39 51.88 -14.38
CA SER A 616 -7.50 50.94 -14.23
C SER A 616 -7.35 50.23 -12.89
#